data_AF-A0A074L5I5-F1
#
_entry.id   AF-A0A074L5I5-F1
#
_cell.length_a   1.000
_cell.length_b   1.000
_cell.length_c   1.000
_cell.angle_alpha   90.00
_cell.angle_beta   90.00
_cell.angle_gamma   90.00
#
_symmetry.space_group_name_H-M   'P 1'
#
loop_
_entity.id
_entity.type
_entity.pdbx_description
1 polymer ?
#
loop_
_entity_poly.entity_id
_entity_poly.type
_entity_poly.pdbx_seq_one_letter_code
_entity_poly.pdbx_strand_id
1 'polypeptide(L)' 'MDQKRIFGPLLTILGIIGLIYAAFLFLDDTNVDWKTQVVFFILGLIFFSSGLGLIKNTNN' A
#
# COMPACT_ATOMS: atom_id res chain seq x y z
N MET A 1 -20.96 -2.35 -12.24
CA MET A 1 -20.06 -3.14 -11.39
C MET A 1 -19.92 -2.40 -10.08
N ASP A 2 -20.02 -3.07 -8.93
CA ASP A 2 -19.84 -2.41 -7.64
C ASP A 2 -18.46 -1.75 -7.57
N GLN A 3 -18.46 -0.45 -7.31
CA GLN A 3 -17.24 0.34 -7.16
C GLN A 3 -16.31 -0.31 -6.13
N LYS A 4 -16.86 -0.80 -5.01
CA LYS A 4 -16.10 -1.50 -3.96
C LYS A 4 -15.36 -2.75 -4.48
N ARG A 5 -15.94 -3.47 -5.45
CA ARG A 5 -15.39 -4.71 -6.01
C ARG A 5 -14.18 -4.49 -6.93
N ILE A 6 -14.05 -3.29 -7.51
CA ILE A 6 -12.91 -2.92 -8.36
C ILE A 6 -11.86 -2.17 -7.54
N PHE A 7 -12.29 -1.22 -6.70
CA PHE A 7 -11.39 -0.36 -5.96
C PHE A 7 -10.65 -1.07 -4.83
N GLY A 8 -11.26 -2.06 -4.17
CA GLY A 8 -10.60 -2.81 -3.08
C GLY A 8 -9.35 -3.56 -3.54
N PRO A 9 -9.44 -4.46 -4.54
CA PRO A 9 -8.29 -5.16 -5.09
C PRO A 9 -7.23 -4.22 -5.68
N LEU A 10 -7.66 -3.17 -6.40
CA LEU A 10 -6.76 -2.19 -7.00
C LEU A 10 -5.95 -1.44 -5.94
N LEU A 11 -6.61 -0.96 -4.89
CA LEU A 11 -5.96 -0.28 -3.77
C LEU A 11 -5.03 -1.21 -2.98
N THR A 12 -5.39 -2.48 -2.84
CA THR A 12 -4.56 -3.51 -2.17
C THR A 12 -3.27 -3.77 -2.97
N ILE A 13 -3.37 -3.94 -4.29
CA ILE A 13 -2.20 -4.11 -5.16
C ILE A 13 -1.29 -2.89 -5.07
N LEU A 14 -1.86 -1.68 -5.09
CA LEU A 14 -1.09 -0.45 -4.99
C LEU A 14 -0.39 -0.32 -3.61
N GLY A 15 -1.05 -0.73 -2.53
CA GLY A 15 -0.46 -0.83 -1.20
C GLY A 15 0.70 -1.83 -1.14
N ILE A 16 0.56 -3.01 -1.76
CA ILE A 16 1.63 -4.02 -1.85
C ILE A 16 2.84 -3.45 -2.59
N ILE A 17 2.63 -2.79 -3.74
CA ILE A 17 3.69 -2.14 -4.50
C ILE A 17 4.42 -1.09 -3.65
N GLY A 18 3.68 -0.27 -2.90
CA GLY A 18 4.25 0.74 -2.00
C GLY A 18 5.09 0.13 -0.88
N LEU A 19 4.65 -0.97 -0.28
CA LEU A 19 5.40 -1.68 0.75
C LEU A 19 6.67 -2.33 0.20
N ILE A 20 6.60 -2.93 -1.00
CA ILE A 20 7.77 -3.50 -1.68
C ILE A 20 8.78 -2.40 -2.00
N TYR A 21 8.32 -1.24 -2.48
CA TYR A 21 9.19 -0.11 -2.76
C TYR A 21 9.86 0.43 -1.49
N ALA A 22 9.11 0.55 -0.39
CA ALA A 22 9.68 0.94 0.90
C ALA A 22 10.75 -0.05 1.40
N ALA A 23 10.56 -1.36 1.17
CA ALA A 23 11.55 -2.37 1.50
C ALA A 23 12.81 -2.27 0.62
N PHE A 24 12.64 -2.03 -0.69
CA PHE A 24 13.76 -1.78 -1.59
C PHE A 24 14.56 -0.55 -1.16
N LEU A 25 13.86 0.52 -0.80
CA LEU A 25 14.45 1.77 -0.36
C LEU A 25 15.17 1.64 1.00
N PHE A 26 14.70 0.75 1.87
CA PHE A 26 15.37 0.42 3.12
C PHE A 26 16.66 -0.37 2.94
N LEU A 27 16.75 -1.19 1.88
CA LEU A 27 17.94 -1.97 1.55
C LEU A 27 18.98 -1.16 0.78
N ASP A 28 18.61 0.00 0.23
CA ASP A 28 19.54 0.89 -0.44
C ASP A 28 20.31 1.73 0.59
N ASP A 29 21.50 1.24 0.93
CA ASP A 29 22.41 1.83 1.92
C ASP A 29 23.03 3.17 1.46
N THR A 30 22.86 3.57 0.19
CA THR A 30 23.78 4.55 -0.39
C THR A 30 23.37 6.01 -0.25
N ASN A 31 22.10 6.43 -0.28
CA ASN A 31 21.75 7.86 -0.18
C ASN A 31 20.25 8.13 0.10
N VAL A 32 19.50 7.17 0.62
CA VAL A 32 18.07 7.38 0.84
C VAL A 32 17.82 8.13 2.14
N ASP A 33 17.20 9.31 2.04
CA ASP A 33 16.63 10.00 3.20
C ASP A 33 15.64 9.10 3.95
N TRP A 34 15.92 8.83 5.23
CA TRP A 34 15.06 8.00 6.11
C TRP A 34 13.60 8.46 6.13
N LYS A 35 13.36 9.77 5.93
CA LYS A 35 12.02 10.35 5.84
C LYS A 35 11.24 9.80 4.65
N THR A 36 11.90 9.69 3.49
CA THR A 36 11.30 9.17 2.25
C THR A 36 10.86 7.72 2.45
N GLN A 37 11.73 6.89 3.04
CA GLN A 37 11.40 5.51 3.34
C GLN A 37 10.21 5.36 4.29
N VAL A 38 10.18 6.13 5.39
CA VAL A 38 9.08 6.10 6.36
C VAL A 38 7.77 6.54 5.71
N VAL A 39 7.80 7.54 4.84
CA VAL A 39 6.61 8.00 4.11
C VAL A 39 6.07 6.89 3.20
N PHE A 40 6.92 6.24 2.40
CA PHE A 40 6.49 5.14 1.52
C PHE A 40 5.97 3.94 2.32
N PHE A 41 6.60 3.62 3.45
CA PHE A 41 6.16 2.54 4.32
C PHE A 41 4.76 2.80 4.89
N ILE A 42 4.54 4.00 5.45
CA ILE A 42 3.24 4.40 6.02
C ILE A 42 2.16 4.46 4.92
N LEU A 43 2.47 5.04 3.75
CA LEU A 43 1.56 5.08 2.61
C LEU A 43 1.16 3.67 2.15
N GLY A 44 2.13 2.77 2.01
CA GLY A 44 1.89 1.37 1.66
C GLY A 44 0.95 0.69 2.66
N LEU A 45 1.18 0.88 3.96
CA LEU A 45 0.31 0.34 5.01
C LEU A 45 -1.12 0.90 4.96
N ILE A 46 -1.26 2.22 4.79
CA ILE A 46 -2.58 2.87 4.71
C ILE A 46 -3.38 2.33 3.53
N PHE A 47 -2.76 2.24 2.34
CA PHE A 47 -3.43 1.74 1.14
C PHE A 47 -3.74 0.25 1.24
N PHE A 48 -2.82 -0.56 1.76
CA PHE A 48 -3.05 -1.98 1.96
C PHE A 48 -4.21 -2.25 2.93
N SER A 49 -4.20 -1.59 4.10
CA SER A 49 -5.25 -1.73 5.11
C SER A 49 -6.61 -1.25 4.60
N SER A 50 -6.64 -0.11 3.90
CA SER A 50 -7.85 0.43 3.29
C SER A 50 -8.40 -0.49 2.21
N GLY A 51 -7.54 -1.04 1.34
CA GLY A 51 -7.91 -1.99 0.29
C GLY A 51 -8.57 -3.25 0.86
N LEU A 52 -7.97 -3.84 1.90
CA LEU A 52 -8.56 -4.96 2.63
C LEU A 52 -9.90 -4.60 3.28
N GLY A 53 -10.04 -3.39 3.83
CA GLY A 53 -11.30 -2.90 4.39
C GLY A 53 -12.42 -2.84 3.35
N LEU A 54 -12.13 -2.35 2.14
CA LEU A 54 -13.10 -2.30 1.03
C LEU A 54 -13.51 -3.70 0.55
N ILE A 55 -12.55 -4.64 0.48
CA ILE A 55 -12.82 -6.04 0.10
C ILE A 55 -13.72 -6.71 1.15
N LYS A 56 -13.43 -6.53 2.44
CA LYS A 56 -14.21 -7.13 3.54
C LYS A 56 -15.66 -6.63 3.59
N ASN A 57 -15.90 -5.35 3.26
CA ASN A 57 -17.23 -4.73 3.27
C ASN A 57 -18.04 -4.92 1.97
N THR A 58 -17.58 -5.78 1.05
CA THR A 58 -18.31 -6.11 -0.20
C THR A 58 -19.38 -7.21 -0.03
N ASN A 59 -19.44 -7.87 1.14
CA ASN A 59 -20.36 -8.98 1.40
C ASN A 59 -21.55 -8.64 2.33
N ASN A 60 -21.93 -7.36 2.44
CA ASN A 60 -23.19 -6.96 3.09
C ASN A 60 -24.15 -6.39 2.06
#